data_AF-A0A136NSS8-F1
#
_entry.id   AF-A0A136NSS8-F1
#
_cell.length_a   1.000
_cell.length_b   1.000
_cell.length_c   1.000
_cell.angle_alpha   90.00
_cell.angle_beta   90.00
_cell.angle_gamma   90.00
#
_symmetry.space_group_name_H-M   'P 1'
#
loop_
_entity.id
_entity.type
_entity.pdbx_description
1 polymer ?
#
loop_
_entity_poly.entity_id
_entity_poly.type
_entity_poly.pdbx_seq_one_letter_code
_entity_poly.pdbx_strand_id
1 'polypeptide(L)'
;MNDKNYPFEEYWSEVELELVNDISIKWELKEFKPTAGYWFKKDGVIVAGKVTENLKLPEDAQIDEKLWDHEHCELCGSKIMDDDECFRSGYVNNNNWICPKCYEKYILPSRL
;
A
#
# COMPACT_ATOMS: atom_id res chain seq x y z
N MET A 1 5.23 -10.82 28.80
CA MET A 1 5.01 -10.59 27.35
C MET A 1 3.63 -11.12 27.07
N ASN A 2 2.72 -10.29 26.53
CA ASN A 2 1.33 -10.71 26.31
C ASN A 2 1.29 -11.76 25.20
N ASP A 3 0.97 -13.00 25.57
CA ASP A 3 0.61 -14.12 24.68
C ASP A 3 -0.74 -13.83 24.01
N LYS A 4 -0.80 -12.84 23.13
CA LYS A 4 -1.90 -12.70 22.19
C LYS A 4 -1.46 -13.28 20.86
N ASN A 5 -1.81 -14.54 20.61
CA ASN A 5 -1.73 -15.17 19.28
C ASN A 5 -2.78 -14.52 18.37
N TYR A 6 -2.43 -13.39 17.77
CA TYR A 6 -3.23 -12.80 16.71
C TYR A 6 -3.10 -13.64 15.44
N PRO A 7 -4.10 -13.64 14.55
CA PRO A 7 -3.96 -14.30 13.27
C PRO A 7 -2.75 -13.71 12.52
N PHE A 8 -1.88 -14.58 12.03
CA PHE A 8 -0.75 -14.26 11.17
C PHE A 8 -0.59 -15.36 10.13
N GLU A 9 0.14 -15.07 9.06
CA GLU A 9 0.53 -16.08 8.08
C GLU A 9 2.00 -16.46 8.29
N GLU A 10 2.31 -17.75 8.31
CA GLU A 10 3.66 -18.26 8.61
C GLU A 10 4.73 -17.81 7.59
N TYR A 11 4.31 -17.38 6.41
CA TYR A 11 5.18 -16.91 5.34
C TYR A 11 5.42 -15.39 5.34
N TRP A 12 4.83 -14.66 6.28
CA TRP A 12 5.09 -13.23 6.44
C TRP A 12 6.52 -12.95 6.91
N SER A 13 7.12 -11.93 6.34
CA SER A 13 8.38 -11.37 6.82
C SER A 13 8.19 -10.61 8.13
N GLU A 14 9.30 -10.28 8.78
CA GLU A 14 9.31 -9.46 10.00
C GLU A 14 8.58 -8.12 9.80
N VAL A 15 8.63 -7.55 8.59
CA VAL A 15 7.98 -6.28 8.26
C VAL A 15 6.44 -6.38 8.35
N GLU A 16 5.85 -7.43 7.78
CA GLU A 16 4.40 -7.62 7.84
C GLU A 16 3.94 -7.94 9.27
N LEU A 17 4.75 -8.71 10.02
CA LEU A 17 4.48 -8.99 11.43
C LEU A 17 4.54 -7.74 12.31
N GLU A 18 5.54 -6.87 12.11
CA GLU A 18 5.64 -5.57 12.79
C GLU A 18 4.43 -4.69 12.45
N LEU A 19 4.03 -4.63 11.18
CA LEU A 19 2.90 -3.83 10.72
C LEU A 19 1.57 -4.24 11.39
N VAL A 20 1.34 -5.54 11.56
CA VAL A 20 0.11 -6.08 12.18
C VAL A 20 0.13 -5.94 13.71
N ASN A 21 1.29 -6.10 14.33
CA ASN A 21 1.44 -6.05 15.79
C ASN A 21 1.58 -4.63 16.36
N ASP A 22 1.93 -3.64 15.54
CA ASP A 22 2.02 -2.26 16.00
C ASP A 22 0.63 -1.62 16.15
N ILE A 23 0.13 -1.69 17.39
CA ILE A 23 -1.15 -1.10 17.81
C ILE A 23 -1.12 0.44 17.84
N SER A 24 0.05 1.08 17.74
CA SER A 24 0.17 2.53 17.72
C SER A 24 -0.15 3.13 16.34
N ILE A 25 -0.12 2.30 15.29
CA ILE A 25 -0.44 2.71 13.92
C ILE A 25 -1.90 3.10 13.81
N LYS A 26 -2.14 4.35 13.41
CA LYS A 26 -3.47 4.86 13.09
C LYS A 26 -3.78 4.63 11.62
N TRP A 27 -4.86 3.93 11.35
CA TRP A 27 -5.31 3.65 10.00
C TRP A 27 -6.54 4.51 9.65
N GLU A 28 -6.56 5.04 8.45
CA GLU A 28 -7.66 5.83 7.90
C GLU A 28 -8.22 5.13 6.67
N LEU A 29 -9.53 4.89 6.61
CA LEU A 29 -10.16 4.33 5.41
C LEU A 29 -10.18 5.40 4.32
N LYS A 30 -9.57 5.11 3.17
CA LYS A 30 -9.54 5.99 2.00
C LYS A 30 -9.96 5.25 0.75
N GLU A 31 -10.75 5.91 -0.08
CA GLU A 31 -10.92 5.50 -1.47
C GLU A 31 -9.63 5.78 -2.25
N PHE A 32 -9.24 4.84 -3.09
CA PHE A 32 -8.15 5.05 -4.02
C PHE A 32 -8.63 5.97 -5.14
N LYS A 33 -7.77 6.91 -5.53
CA LYS A 33 -7.93 7.73 -6.73
C LYS A 33 -6.61 7.70 -7.48
N PRO A 34 -6.60 7.52 -8.82
CA PRO A 34 -5.38 7.63 -9.59
C PRO A 34 -4.64 8.93 -9.28
N THR A 35 -3.31 8.85 -9.20
CA THR A 35 -2.44 9.98 -8.89
C THR A 35 -1.31 10.11 -9.91
N ALA A 36 -0.60 11.23 -9.84
CA ALA A 36 0.57 11.45 -10.65
C ALA A 36 1.60 10.32 -10.48
N GLY A 37 1.99 9.74 -11.60
CA GLY A 37 3.15 8.89 -11.72
C GLY A 37 4.16 9.52 -12.67
N TYR A 38 5.37 9.01 -12.63
CA TYR A 38 6.42 9.36 -13.57
C TYR A 38 6.85 8.14 -14.37
N TRP A 39 7.41 8.37 -15.54
CA TRP A 39 8.19 7.37 -16.26
C TRP A 39 9.37 7.99 -17.01
N PHE A 40 10.44 7.22 -17.16
CA PHE A 40 11.59 7.57 -18.01
C PHE A 40 12.21 6.30 -18.59
N LYS A 41 13.03 6.47 -19.64
CA LYS A 41 13.78 5.36 -20.24
C LYS A 41 15.22 5.38 -19.76
N LYS A 42 15.68 4.26 -19.21
CA LYS A 42 17.08 4.07 -18.80
C LYS A 42 17.59 2.77 -19.39
N ASP A 43 18.65 2.84 -20.18
CA ASP A 43 19.28 1.67 -20.81
C ASP A 43 18.28 0.79 -21.61
N GLY A 44 17.30 1.44 -22.25
CA GLY A 44 16.24 0.76 -23.02
C GLY A 44 15.06 0.22 -22.19
N VAL A 45 15.09 0.35 -20.87
CA VAL A 45 14.03 -0.10 -19.94
C VAL A 45 13.19 1.10 -19.51
N ILE A 46 11.86 0.91 -19.43
CA ILE A 46 10.95 1.90 -18.83
C ILE A 46 10.98 1.71 -17.32
N VAL A 47 11.36 2.78 -16.62
CA VAL A 47 11.21 2.89 -15.17
C VAL A 47 9.99 3.75 -14.92
N ALA A 48 9.05 3.26 -14.11
CA ALA A 48 7.85 4.00 -13.71
C ALA A 48 7.66 3.93 -12.20
N GLY A 49 7.02 4.95 -11.63
CA GLY A 49 6.72 5.00 -10.21
C GLY A 49 5.76 6.12 -9.85
N LYS A 50 5.35 6.13 -8.58
CA LYS A 50 4.48 7.18 -8.02
C LYS A 50 5.26 8.47 -7.78
N VAL A 51 4.65 9.61 -8.05
CA VAL A 51 5.18 10.91 -7.63
C VAL A 51 4.91 11.10 -6.13
N THR A 52 5.96 11.40 -5.35
CA THR A 52 5.86 11.69 -3.92
C THR A 52 6.43 13.06 -3.60
N GLU A 53 6.12 13.59 -2.42
CA GLU A 53 6.72 14.83 -1.93
C GLU A 53 8.25 14.68 -1.89
N ASN A 54 8.96 15.67 -2.44
CA ASN A 54 10.44 15.72 -2.56
C ASN A 54 11.09 14.73 -3.52
N LEU A 55 10.32 14.05 -4.39
CA LEU A 55 10.90 13.18 -5.40
C LEU A 55 11.76 13.98 -6.40
N LYS A 56 13.05 13.59 -6.53
CA LYS A 56 13.95 14.13 -7.55
C LYS A 56 13.92 13.20 -8.76
N LEU A 57 13.42 13.72 -9.88
CA LEU A 57 13.34 12.98 -11.13
C LEU A 57 14.49 13.34 -12.08
N PRO A 58 14.91 12.41 -12.96
CA PRO A 58 15.74 12.74 -14.12
C PRO A 58 15.13 13.85 -14.98
N GLU A 59 15.96 14.63 -15.67
CA GLU A 59 15.49 15.74 -16.53
C GLU A 59 14.56 15.28 -17.66
N ASP A 60 14.73 14.04 -18.14
CA ASP A 60 13.93 13.44 -19.20
C ASP A 60 12.67 12.71 -18.72
N ALA A 61 12.42 12.70 -17.40
CA ALA A 61 11.23 12.07 -16.84
C ALA A 61 9.95 12.76 -17.29
N GLN A 62 8.98 11.94 -17.70
CA GLN A 62 7.64 12.37 -18.04
C GLN A 62 6.74 12.16 -16.83
N ILE A 63 5.91 13.15 -16.52
CA ILE A 63 4.88 13.06 -15.49
C ILE A 63 3.53 12.90 -16.18
N ASP A 64 2.74 11.94 -15.70
CA ASP A 64 1.35 11.76 -16.08
C ASP A 64 0.50 11.72 -14.81
N GLU A 65 -0.45 12.66 -14.74
CA GLU A 65 -1.31 12.93 -13.59
C GLU A 65 -2.16 11.73 -13.13
N LYS A 66 -2.25 10.67 -13.94
CA LYS A 66 -3.05 9.47 -13.64
C LYS A 66 -2.29 8.16 -13.83
N LEU A 67 -0.97 8.21 -14.01
CA LEU A 67 -0.18 7.00 -14.28
C LEU A 67 -0.13 6.04 -13.08
N TRP A 68 -0.21 6.54 -11.86
CA TRP A 68 -0.30 5.69 -10.68
C TRP A 68 -1.75 5.32 -10.44
N ASP A 69 -2.15 4.15 -10.94
CA ASP A 69 -3.54 3.71 -11.09
C ASP A 69 -3.96 2.64 -10.08
N HIS A 70 -3.05 2.14 -9.24
CA HIS A 70 -3.37 1.21 -8.16
C HIS A 70 -2.35 1.25 -7.02
N GLU A 71 -2.77 0.78 -5.86
CA GLU A 71 -1.91 0.37 -4.74
C GLU A 71 -2.04 -1.14 -4.53
N HIS A 72 -1.12 -1.71 -3.76
CA HIS A 72 -1.19 -3.10 -3.33
C HIS A 72 -1.39 -3.17 -1.82
N CYS A 73 -2.16 -4.16 -1.37
CA CYS A 73 -2.22 -4.47 0.05
C CYS A 73 -0.88 -5.04 0.52
N GLU A 74 -0.27 -4.45 1.56
CA GLU A 74 1.02 -4.88 2.11
C GLU A 74 1.03 -6.34 2.61
N LEU A 75 -0.14 -6.89 2.97
CA LEU A 75 -0.23 -8.23 3.56
C LEU A 75 -0.56 -9.35 2.57
N CYS A 76 -1.29 -9.04 1.50
CA CYS A 76 -1.78 -10.04 0.56
C CYS A 76 -1.55 -9.72 -0.91
N GLY A 77 -0.98 -8.55 -1.22
CA GLY A 77 -0.72 -8.09 -2.59
C GLY A 77 -1.96 -7.84 -3.44
N SER A 78 -3.17 -7.91 -2.89
CA SER A 78 -4.38 -7.60 -3.65
C SER A 78 -4.39 -6.13 -4.07
N LYS A 79 -4.82 -5.85 -5.30
CA LYS A 79 -4.90 -4.50 -5.84
C LYS A 79 -6.01 -3.68 -5.17
N ILE A 80 -5.72 -2.40 -4.98
CA ILE A 80 -6.65 -1.38 -4.52
C ILE A 80 -6.65 -0.29 -5.58
N MET A 81 -7.75 -0.16 -6.32
CA MET A 81 -7.85 0.73 -7.48
C MET A 81 -9.30 1.12 -7.76
N ASP A 82 -9.48 2.16 -8.58
CA ASP A 82 -10.79 2.64 -9.02
C ASP A 82 -11.36 1.73 -10.14
N ASP A 83 -11.65 0.48 -9.76
CA ASP A 83 -12.20 -0.57 -10.63
C ASP A 83 -13.27 -1.35 -9.87
N ASP A 84 -14.29 -1.89 -10.55
CA ASP A 84 -15.36 -2.68 -9.93
C ASP A 84 -14.90 -4.09 -9.51
N GLU A 85 -13.85 -4.63 -10.13
CA GLU A 85 -13.31 -5.96 -9.85
C GLU A 85 -12.30 -5.96 -8.69
N CYS A 86 -11.91 -4.76 -8.21
CA CYS A 86 -10.91 -4.57 -7.16
C CYS A 86 -11.50 -3.93 -5.91
N PHE A 87 -10.70 -3.87 -4.83
CA PHE A 87 -11.04 -3.02 -3.71
C PHE A 87 -10.90 -1.55 -4.11
N ARG A 88 -11.98 -0.77 -4.06
CA ARG A 88 -11.93 0.67 -4.33
C ARG A 88 -11.37 1.49 -3.18
N SER A 89 -11.31 0.91 -1.99
CA SER A 89 -10.81 1.57 -0.79
C SER A 89 -9.88 0.65 0.00
N GLY A 90 -9.03 1.28 0.80
CA GLY A 90 -8.11 0.61 1.71
C GLY A 90 -7.93 1.42 2.98
N TYR A 91 -7.49 0.74 4.03
CA TYR A 91 -7.00 1.38 5.23
C TYR A 91 -5.57 1.84 4.97
N VAL A 92 -5.31 3.12 5.20
CA VAL A 92 -4.03 3.77 4.88
C VAL A 92 -3.34 4.27 6.14
N ASN A 93 -2.03 4.03 6.22
CA ASN A 93 -1.15 4.68 7.17
C ASN A 93 0.14 5.11 6.45
N ASN A 94 0.39 6.41 6.38
CA ASN A 94 1.50 6.97 5.59
C ASN A 94 1.46 6.44 4.14
N ASN A 95 2.39 5.55 3.79
CA ASN A 95 2.51 4.94 2.46
C ASN A 95 1.92 3.53 2.39
N ASN A 96 1.55 2.92 3.51
CA ASN A 96 1.07 1.54 3.56
C ASN A 96 -0.43 1.50 3.27
N TRP A 97 -0.83 0.55 2.42
CA TRP A 97 -2.22 0.27 2.12
C TRP A 97 -2.61 -1.14 2.56
N ILE A 98 -3.77 -1.27 3.19
CA ILE A 98 -4.33 -2.55 3.62
C ILE A 98 -5.75 -2.69 3.09
N CYS A 99 -6.02 -3.76 2.35
CA CYS A 99 -7.37 -4.01 1.86
C CYS A 99 -8.33 -4.27 3.04
N PRO A 100 -9.63 -3.97 2.90
CA PRO A 100 -10.61 -4.14 3.98
C PRO A 100 -10.60 -5.55 4.60
N LYS A 101 -10.45 -6.59 3.77
CA LYS A 101 -10.37 -7.99 4.25
C LYS A 101 -9.19 -8.24 5.19
N CYS A 102 -8.00 -7.75 4.82
CA CYS A 102 -6.81 -7.93 5.67
C CYS A 102 -6.87 -7.06 6.92
N TYR A 103 -7.44 -5.86 6.82
CA TYR A 103 -7.63 -5.00 7.98
C TYR A 103 -8.54 -5.68 9.02
N GLU A 104 -9.70 -6.17 8.60
CA GLU A 104 -10.65 -6.87 9.48
C GLU A 104 -10.08 -8.17 10.05
N LYS A 105 -9.33 -8.93 9.24
CA LYS A 105 -8.79 -10.23 9.66
C LYS A 105 -7.61 -10.10 10.60
N TYR A 106 -6.67 -9.17 10.36
CA TYR A 106 -5.37 -9.17 11.04
C TYR A 106 -5.13 -7.94 11.91
N ILE A 107 -5.59 -6.77 11.46
CA ILE A 107 -5.26 -5.50 12.12
C ILE A 107 -6.30 -5.11 13.17
N LEU A 108 -7.60 -5.26 12.87
CA LEU A 108 -8.67 -4.92 13.80
C LEU A 108 -8.64 -5.76 15.08
N PRO A 109 -8.40 -7.09 15.03
CA PRO A 109 -8.38 -7.92 16.24
C PRO A 109 -7.26 -7.56 17.22
N SER A 110 -6.14 -6.99 16.74
CA SER A 110 -5.04 -6.58 17.62
C SER A 110 -5.32 -5.34 18.47
N ARG A 111 -6.48 -4.69 18.24
CA ARG A 111 -6.87 -3.40 18.82
C ARG A 111 -8.11 -3.46 19.70
N LEU A 112 -8.67 -4.65 19.88
CA LEU A 112 -9.74 -4.95 20.83
C LEU A 112 -9.16 -5.46 22.15
#